data_AF-A0A6L5QHV0-F1
#
_entry.id   AF-A0A6L5QHV0-F1
#
_cell.length_a   1.000
_cell.length_b   1.000
_cell.length_c   1.000
_cell.angle_alpha   90.00
_cell.angle_beta   90.00
_cell.angle_gamma   90.00
#
_symmetry.space_group_name_H-M   'P 1'
#
loop_
_entity.id
_entity.type
_entity.pdbx_description
1 polymer ?
#
loop_
_entity_poly.entity_id
_entity_poly.type
_entity_poly.pdbx_seq_one_letter_code
_entity_poly.pdbx_strand_id
1 'polypeptide(L)'
;MLLAVNPRHKVQKKYKSDKYQKIWLDPVVRVLALPPQQRPAAMAKHMQQWTRIMRPFGWKPNLKDMPDSDRWFRHFAFEVALACALYDIDDSAFNTHPYYPRDLVDYYRAHIRSTRDGWRGEYVGAGVEVIAPPPPVKADLANSKRKNLARWVELAADGDIGATDSVLEITGKLRKVRDPEELLSALFDNDIAVHADIKDDDSLESQISSLNEARGLPPFEGPLAPPQGPARCEAMLHTWEEESPARGYSVVQIDLQDDAWHAVLVRSIYRDELLELSEALEIPLLVSLKT
;
A
#
# COMPACT_ATOMS: atom_id res chain seq x y z
N MET A 1 -31.89 -14.40 -7.76
CA MET A 1 -31.32 -15.04 -6.56
C MET A 1 -29.84 -15.29 -6.81
N LEU A 2 -28.95 -14.49 -6.22
CA LEU A 2 -27.49 -14.61 -6.38
C LEU A 2 -27.01 -15.94 -5.76
N LEU A 3 -26.92 -17.00 -6.59
CA LEU A 3 -26.36 -18.31 -6.25
C LEU A 3 -24.83 -18.29 -6.05
N ALA A 4 -24.18 -17.14 -6.31
CA ALA A 4 -22.74 -16.97 -6.36
C ALA A 4 -22.00 -17.23 -5.04
N VAL A 5 -22.71 -17.41 -3.92
CA VAL A 5 -22.09 -17.64 -2.61
C VAL A 5 -22.53 -18.95 -1.97
N ASN A 6 -23.07 -19.90 -2.74
CA ASN A 6 -23.21 -21.27 -2.26
C ASN A 6 -21.84 -21.99 -2.42
N PRO A 7 -21.14 -22.34 -1.33
CA PRO A 7 -19.83 -22.98 -1.38
C PRO A 7 -19.86 -24.37 -2.04
N ARG A 8 -21.05 -25.00 -2.08
CA ARG A 8 -21.29 -26.28 -2.75
C ARG A 8 -21.57 -26.12 -4.25
N HIS A 9 -21.71 -24.89 -4.73
CA HIS A 9 -21.86 -24.61 -6.15
C HIS A 9 -20.52 -24.76 -6.85
N LYS A 10 -20.41 -25.73 -7.76
CA LYS A 10 -19.20 -25.95 -8.56
C LYS A 10 -19.01 -24.79 -9.54
N VAL A 11 -18.22 -23.80 -9.15
CA VAL A 11 -17.72 -22.77 -10.07
C VAL A 11 -16.83 -23.40 -11.14
N GLN A 12 -16.80 -22.82 -12.34
CA GLN A 12 -15.94 -23.30 -13.41
C GLN A 12 -14.47 -23.30 -12.95
N LYS A 13 -13.77 -24.43 -13.14
CA LYS A 13 -12.38 -24.63 -12.70
C LYS A 13 -11.37 -23.64 -13.29
N LYS A 14 -11.74 -22.91 -14.34
CA LYS A 14 -10.90 -21.89 -14.99
C LYS A 14 -11.58 -20.54 -14.88
N TYR A 15 -11.58 -19.96 -13.69
CA TYR A 15 -11.76 -18.51 -13.61
C TYR A 15 -10.55 -17.89 -14.31
N LYS A 16 -10.76 -17.13 -15.38
CA LYS A 16 -9.68 -16.39 -16.02
C LYS A 16 -9.28 -15.28 -15.06
N SER A 17 -8.15 -15.45 -14.38
CA SER A 17 -7.56 -14.38 -13.60
C SER A 17 -7.09 -13.28 -14.55
N ASP A 18 -7.59 -12.06 -14.36
CA ASP A 18 -7.03 -10.90 -15.06
C ASP A 18 -5.60 -10.66 -14.54
N LYS A 19 -4.69 -10.18 -15.39
CA LYS A 19 -3.32 -9.82 -15.01
C LYS A 19 -3.31 -8.80 -13.86
N TYR A 20 -4.38 -8.02 -13.77
CA TYR A 20 -4.56 -7.02 -12.74
C TYR A 20 -5.12 -7.57 -11.45
N GLN A 21 -5.79 -8.74 -11.46
CA GLN A 21 -6.47 -9.31 -10.28
C GLN A 21 -5.60 -9.26 -9.02
N LYS A 22 -4.31 -9.58 -9.13
CA LYS A 22 -3.37 -9.55 -8.00
C LYS A 22 -3.22 -8.16 -7.36
N ILE A 23 -3.24 -7.09 -8.15
CA ILE A 23 -2.95 -5.72 -7.69
C ILE A 23 -4.01 -5.19 -6.71
N TRP A 24 -5.28 -5.54 -6.92
CA TRP A 24 -6.42 -5.08 -6.12
C TRP A 24 -6.97 -6.18 -5.20
N LEU A 25 -6.82 -7.46 -5.58
CA LEU A 25 -7.28 -8.58 -4.75
C LEU A 25 -6.26 -8.98 -3.68
N ASP A 26 -4.96 -9.06 -3.99
CA ASP A 26 -3.98 -9.55 -3.01
C ASP A 26 -3.94 -8.66 -1.75
N PRO A 27 -4.02 -7.31 -1.84
CA PRO A 27 -4.15 -6.46 -0.66
C PRO A 27 -5.38 -6.81 0.19
N VAL A 28 -6.54 -6.99 -0.44
CA VAL A 28 -7.78 -7.37 0.26
C VAL A 28 -7.63 -8.74 0.92
N VAL A 29 -7.02 -9.73 0.25
CA VAL A 29 -6.80 -11.07 0.83
C VAL A 29 -5.79 -11.01 1.98
N ARG A 30 -4.74 -10.18 1.88
CA ARG A 30 -3.80 -9.95 3.00
C ARG A 30 -4.52 -9.36 4.21
N VAL A 31 -5.40 -8.37 4.01
CA VAL A 31 -6.24 -7.83 5.10
C VAL A 31 -7.10 -8.93 5.72
N LEU A 32 -7.73 -9.78 4.90
CA LEU A 32 -8.54 -10.89 5.40
C LEU A 32 -7.74 -11.94 6.18
N ALA A 33 -6.45 -12.12 5.86
CA ALA A 33 -5.56 -13.01 6.58
C ALA A 33 -5.16 -12.50 7.98
N LEU A 34 -5.38 -11.20 8.27
CA LEU A 34 -5.15 -10.64 9.60
C LEU A 34 -6.19 -11.13 10.63
N PRO A 35 -5.87 -11.07 11.93
CA PRO A 35 -6.85 -11.28 12.99
C PRO A 35 -8.08 -10.37 12.82
N PRO A 36 -9.30 -10.84 13.14
CA PRO A 36 -10.53 -10.10 12.85
C PRO A 36 -10.57 -8.67 13.41
N GLN A 37 -9.92 -8.44 14.55
CA GLN A 37 -9.85 -7.15 15.22
C GLN A 37 -9.01 -6.12 14.47
N GLN A 38 -8.05 -6.57 13.64
CA GLN A 38 -7.15 -5.70 12.87
C GLN A 38 -7.70 -5.38 11.47
N ARG A 39 -8.64 -6.20 10.96
CA ARG A 39 -9.20 -6.05 9.61
C ARG A 39 -9.84 -4.68 9.34
N PRO A 40 -10.63 -4.08 10.26
CA PRO A 40 -11.24 -2.76 10.02
C PRO A 40 -10.21 -1.67 9.74
N ALA A 41 -9.18 -1.56 10.58
CA ALA A 41 -8.13 -0.56 10.43
C ALA A 41 -7.31 -0.78 9.16
N ALA A 42 -6.92 -2.03 8.88
CA ALA A 42 -6.17 -2.36 7.68
C ALA A 42 -6.99 -2.14 6.39
N MET A 43 -8.29 -2.45 6.40
CA MET A 43 -9.17 -2.18 5.27
C MET A 43 -9.39 -0.68 5.06
N ALA A 44 -9.51 0.10 6.13
CA ALA A 44 -9.61 1.56 6.05
C ALA A 44 -8.37 2.17 5.40
N LYS A 45 -7.17 1.72 5.81
CA LYS A 45 -5.90 2.12 5.20
C LYS A 45 -5.86 1.80 3.70
N HIS A 46 -6.27 0.59 3.33
CA HIS A 46 -6.37 0.21 1.91
C HIS A 46 -7.34 1.12 1.13
N MET A 47 -8.49 1.44 1.71
CA MET A 47 -9.47 2.32 1.07
C MET A 47 -9.01 3.77 0.94
N GLN A 48 -8.22 4.30 1.88
CA GLN A 48 -7.59 5.62 1.74
C GLN A 48 -6.69 5.69 0.50
N GLN A 49 -6.04 4.57 0.16
CA GLN A 49 -5.18 4.43 -1.02
C GLN A 49 -5.95 4.03 -2.29
N TRP A 50 -7.27 3.90 -2.27
CA TRP A 50 -8.01 3.30 -3.37
C TRP A 50 -7.91 4.08 -4.69
N THR A 51 -8.16 5.39 -4.66
CA THR A 51 -8.10 6.25 -5.86
C THR A 51 -6.70 6.24 -6.48
N ARG A 52 -5.68 6.20 -5.62
CA ARG A 52 -4.26 6.06 -5.94
C ARG A 52 -3.99 4.73 -6.65
N ILE A 53 -4.44 3.61 -6.09
CA ILE A 53 -4.34 2.26 -6.70
C ILE A 53 -5.04 2.21 -8.07
N MET A 54 -6.13 2.97 -8.25
CA MET A 54 -6.88 2.99 -9.50
C MET A 54 -6.28 3.92 -10.58
N ARG A 55 -5.28 4.77 -10.27
CA ARG A 55 -4.66 5.70 -11.26
C ARG A 55 -4.07 4.97 -12.48
N PRO A 56 -3.28 3.90 -12.35
CA PRO A 56 -2.76 3.14 -13.49
C PRO A 56 -3.87 2.53 -14.38
N PHE A 57 -5.08 2.42 -13.84
CA PHE A 57 -6.27 1.89 -14.50
C PHE A 57 -7.13 2.97 -15.17
N GLY A 58 -6.59 4.19 -15.28
CA GLY A 58 -7.25 5.30 -15.95
C GLY A 58 -8.15 6.14 -15.04
N TRP A 59 -8.15 5.90 -13.72
CA TRP A 59 -8.76 6.83 -12.78
C TRP A 59 -8.02 8.17 -12.83
N LYS A 60 -8.77 9.28 -12.80
CA LYS A 60 -8.23 10.63 -12.75
C LYS A 60 -9.05 11.46 -11.74
N PRO A 61 -8.42 12.36 -10.98
CA PRO A 61 -9.11 13.16 -9.96
C PRO A 61 -10.22 14.05 -10.54
N ASN A 62 -10.05 14.49 -11.80
CA ASN A 62 -11.02 15.31 -12.54
C ASN A 62 -11.52 14.55 -13.78
N LEU A 63 -12.12 13.37 -13.60
CA LEU A 63 -12.94 12.78 -14.65
C LEU A 63 -13.99 13.84 -15.03
N LYS A 64 -13.84 14.48 -16.20
CA LYS A 64 -14.87 15.39 -16.71
C LYS A 64 -16.15 14.56 -16.75
N ASP A 65 -17.14 15.00 -15.97
CA ASP A 65 -18.49 14.44 -15.92
C ASP A 65 -19.08 14.44 -17.33
N MET A 66 -18.82 13.36 -18.07
CA MET A 66 -19.50 13.09 -19.33
C MET A 66 -20.73 12.28 -18.95
N PRO A 67 -21.94 12.83 -19.13
CA PRO A 67 -23.19 12.20 -18.69
C PRO A 67 -23.42 10.78 -19.21
N ASP A 68 -22.73 10.39 -20.29
CA ASP A 68 -22.82 9.08 -20.94
C ASP A 68 -21.63 8.13 -20.66
N SER A 69 -20.77 8.46 -19.68
CA SER A 69 -19.67 7.56 -19.34
C SER A 69 -20.04 6.63 -18.18
N ASP A 70 -20.55 5.44 -18.52
CA ASP A 70 -20.68 4.25 -17.63
C ASP A 70 -19.33 3.78 -17.02
N ARG A 71 -18.31 4.64 -16.99
CA ARG A 71 -16.94 4.34 -16.55
C ARG A 71 -16.76 4.53 -15.05
N TRP A 72 -17.66 5.25 -14.36
CA TRP A 72 -17.60 5.43 -12.91
C TRP A 72 -17.60 4.12 -12.15
N PHE A 73 -18.48 3.18 -12.54
CA PHE A 73 -18.61 1.87 -11.90
C PHE A 73 -17.33 1.02 -12.02
N ARG A 74 -16.45 1.31 -12.97
CA ARG A 74 -15.19 0.56 -13.17
C ARG A 74 -14.14 0.84 -12.09
N HIS A 75 -14.34 1.90 -11.30
CA HIS A 75 -13.43 2.29 -10.24
C HIS A 75 -13.99 2.07 -8.84
N PHE A 76 -15.14 1.39 -8.73
CA PHE A 76 -15.76 1.09 -7.44
C PHE A 76 -15.05 -0.10 -6.79
N ALA A 77 -14.89 -0.03 -5.46
CA ALA A 77 -14.23 -1.05 -4.64
C ALA A 77 -15.18 -2.21 -4.31
N PHE A 78 -15.64 -2.96 -5.32
CA PHE A 78 -16.57 -4.08 -5.13
C PHE A 78 -15.97 -5.21 -4.30
N GLU A 79 -14.68 -5.44 -4.43
CA GLU A 79 -13.91 -6.46 -3.74
C GLU A 79 -13.86 -6.14 -2.24
N VAL A 80 -13.63 -4.86 -1.91
CA VAL A 80 -13.65 -4.37 -0.53
C VAL A 80 -15.05 -4.48 0.07
N ALA A 81 -16.10 -4.06 -0.66
CA ALA A 81 -17.48 -4.19 -0.21
C ALA A 81 -17.90 -5.65 -0.02
N LEU A 82 -17.50 -6.54 -0.93
CA LEU A 82 -17.71 -7.97 -0.82
C LEU A 82 -17.00 -8.54 0.41
N ALA A 83 -15.74 -8.14 0.65
CA ALA A 83 -14.99 -8.55 1.83
C ALA A 83 -15.67 -8.08 3.13
N CYS A 84 -16.12 -6.82 3.19
CA CYS A 84 -16.83 -6.29 4.36
C CYS A 84 -18.14 -7.05 4.63
N ALA A 85 -18.91 -7.31 3.57
CA ALA A 85 -20.15 -8.08 3.66
C ALA A 85 -19.92 -9.53 4.10
N LEU A 86 -18.92 -10.22 3.52
CA LEU A 86 -18.69 -11.66 3.75
C LEU A 86 -17.92 -11.96 5.03
N TYR A 87 -17.07 -11.05 5.50
CA TYR A 87 -16.22 -11.26 6.68
C TYR A 87 -16.67 -10.46 7.91
N ASP A 88 -17.81 -9.76 7.82
CA ASP A 88 -18.34 -8.91 8.89
C ASP A 88 -17.31 -7.87 9.37
N ILE A 89 -16.56 -7.28 8.42
CA ILE A 89 -15.62 -6.20 8.72
C ILE A 89 -16.43 -4.93 8.99
N ASP A 90 -16.08 -4.20 10.04
CA ASP A 90 -16.60 -2.86 10.30
C ASP A 90 -15.98 -1.87 9.30
N ASP A 91 -16.84 -1.23 8.52
CA ASP A 91 -16.50 -0.29 7.45
C ASP A 91 -16.79 1.16 7.84
N SER A 92 -17.17 1.43 9.10
CA SER A 92 -17.56 2.76 9.57
C SER A 92 -16.52 3.85 9.30
N ALA A 93 -15.22 3.49 9.33
CA ALA A 93 -14.12 4.42 9.09
C ALA A 93 -14.00 4.91 7.65
N PHE A 94 -14.57 4.20 6.67
CA PHE A 94 -14.43 4.51 5.24
C PHE A 94 -15.75 4.40 4.46
N ASN A 95 -16.89 4.22 5.12
CA ASN A 95 -18.19 4.06 4.47
C ASN A 95 -18.67 5.32 3.71
N THR A 96 -18.02 6.47 3.94
CA THR A 96 -18.24 7.73 3.21
C THR A 96 -17.35 7.88 1.99
N HIS A 97 -16.43 6.94 1.72
CA HIS A 97 -15.52 7.01 0.59
C HIS A 97 -16.31 6.95 -0.74
N PRO A 98 -16.10 7.88 -1.68
CA PRO A 98 -16.95 8.03 -2.87
C PRO A 98 -16.96 6.81 -3.81
N TYR A 99 -15.91 5.99 -3.76
CA TYR A 99 -15.80 4.77 -4.57
C TYR A 99 -16.17 3.49 -3.81
N TYR A 100 -16.58 3.59 -2.55
CA TYR A 100 -17.02 2.45 -1.76
C TYR A 100 -18.54 2.26 -1.94
N PRO A 101 -19.01 1.10 -2.46
CA PRO A 101 -20.43 0.88 -2.69
C PRO A 101 -21.16 0.51 -1.40
N ARG A 102 -21.22 1.47 -0.46
CA ARG A 102 -21.84 1.34 0.86
C ARG A 102 -23.27 0.79 0.77
N ASP A 103 -24.08 1.32 -0.14
CA ASP A 103 -25.50 0.91 -0.27
C ASP A 103 -25.66 -0.59 -0.55
N LEU A 104 -24.70 -1.21 -1.26
CA LEU A 104 -24.72 -2.66 -1.50
C LEU A 104 -24.42 -3.44 -0.23
N VAL A 105 -23.49 -2.95 0.60
CA VAL A 105 -23.12 -3.57 1.88
C VAL A 105 -24.26 -3.43 2.89
N ASP A 106 -24.84 -2.24 2.99
CA ASP A 106 -26.00 -1.95 3.85
C ASP A 106 -27.21 -2.80 3.43
N TYR A 107 -27.50 -2.90 2.13
CA TYR A 107 -28.56 -3.76 1.62
C TYR A 107 -28.32 -5.24 1.95
N TYR A 108 -27.09 -5.73 1.76
CA TYR A 108 -26.72 -7.09 2.11
C TYR A 108 -26.92 -7.36 3.60
N ARG A 109 -26.42 -6.48 4.47
CA ARG A 109 -26.53 -6.60 5.93
C ARG A 109 -27.99 -6.64 6.39
N ALA A 110 -28.83 -5.78 5.82
CA ALA A 110 -30.25 -5.67 6.20
C ALA A 110 -31.14 -6.81 5.67
N HIS A 111 -30.87 -7.32 4.46
CA HIS A 111 -31.84 -8.20 3.77
C HIS A 111 -31.33 -9.61 3.45
N ILE A 112 -30.02 -9.79 3.32
CA ILE A 112 -29.44 -11.04 2.80
C ILE A 112 -28.65 -11.77 3.90
N ARG A 113 -27.98 -11.05 4.79
CA ARG A 113 -27.00 -11.59 5.73
C ARG A 113 -27.52 -12.78 6.54
N SER A 114 -28.66 -12.59 7.23
CA SER A 114 -29.26 -13.62 8.10
C SER A 114 -29.64 -14.90 7.34
N THR A 115 -30.00 -14.79 6.06
CA THR A 115 -30.34 -15.96 5.22
C THR A 115 -29.14 -16.87 4.92
N ARG A 116 -27.93 -16.43 5.26
CA ARG A 116 -26.67 -17.11 4.93
C ARG A 116 -25.92 -17.64 6.16
N ASP A 117 -26.35 -17.29 7.37
CA ASP A 117 -25.64 -17.60 8.62
C ASP A 117 -25.29 -19.08 8.79
N GLY A 118 -26.14 -19.98 8.29
CA GLY A 118 -25.96 -21.42 8.41
C GLY A 118 -24.73 -22.01 7.70
N TRP A 119 -24.15 -21.33 6.70
CA TRP A 119 -22.91 -21.79 6.06
C TRP A 119 -21.77 -20.78 6.14
N ARG A 120 -22.01 -19.55 6.63
CA ARG A 120 -20.95 -18.55 6.73
C ARG A 120 -19.78 -19.10 7.53
N GLY A 121 -19.99 -19.53 8.77
CA GLY A 121 -18.93 -20.04 9.64
C GLY A 121 -18.11 -21.23 9.09
N GLU A 122 -18.54 -21.89 8.01
CA GLU A 122 -17.78 -22.94 7.33
C GLU A 122 -16.83 -22.40 6.23
N TYR A 123 -17.12 -21.26 5.60
CA TYR A 123 -16.40 -20.79 4.40
C TYR A 123 -16.08 -19.30 4.35
N VAL A 124 -16.76 -18.45 5.12
CA VAL A 124 -16.56 -16.99 5.22
C VAL A 124 -16.90 -16.45 6.61
N GLY A 125 -16.56 -15.20 6.91
CA GLY A 125 -16.94 -14.58 8.19
C GLY A 125 -15.73 -14.32 9.07
N ALA A 126 -15.95 -13.55 10.14
CA ALA A 126 -14.88 -13.05 10.98
C ALA A 126 -13.93 -14.16 11.46
N GLY A 127 -14.47 -15.29 11.94
CA GLY A 127 -13.67 -16.39 12.49
C GLY A 127 -13.03 -17.34 11.46
N VAL A 128 -13.26 -17.16 10.16
CA VAL A 128 -12.66 -18.01 9.14
C VAL A 128 -11.23 -17.56 8.86
N GLU A 129 -10.30 -18.51 8.94
CA GLU A 129 -8.90 -18.31 8.58
C GLU A 129 -8.76 -18.15 7.07
N VAL A 130 -8.04 -17.10 6.65
CA VAL A 130 -7.75 -16.84 5.24
C VAL A 130 -6.25 -16.94 5.04
N ILE A 131 -5.84 -17.77 4.08
CA ILE A 131 -4.43 -17.94 3.74
C ILE A 131 -3.98 -16.68 2.97
N ALA A 132 -2.98 -15.99 3.51
CA ALA A 132 -2.39 -14.84 2.84
C ALA A 132 -1.79 -15.26 1.48
N PRO A 133 -1.87 -14.39 0.46
CA PRO A 133 -1.17 -14.63 -0.79
C PRO A 133 0.34 -14.74 -0.54
N PRO A 134 1.07 -15.51 -1.38
CA PRO A 134 2.50 -15.67 -1.22
C PRO A 134 3.18 -14.29 -1.14
N PRO A 135 4.30 -14.18 -0.39
CA PRO A 135 5.03 -12.93 -0.34
C PRO A 135 5.49 -12.52 -1.76
N PRO A 136 5.70 -11.23 -2.01
CA PRO A 136 6.23 -10.77 -3.27
C PRO A 136 7.55 -11.47 -3.60
N VAL A 137 7.75 -11.74 -4.89
CA VAL A 137 9.00 -12.36 -5.36
C VAL A 137 10.10 -11.31 -5.28
N LYS A 138 11.15 -11.60 -4.52
CA LYS A 138 12.32 -10.74 -4.39
C LYS A 138 13.41 -11.11 -5.40
N ALA A 139 14.02 -10.10 -5.99
CA ALA A 139 15.24 -10.21 -6.77
C ALA A 139 16.42 -10.54 -5.86
N ASP A 140 17.41 -11.26 -6.41
CA ASP A 140 18.72 -11.36 -5.80
C ASP A 140 19.47 -10.04 -6.02
N LEU A 141 19.42 -9.17 -5.01
CA LEU A 141 20.02 -7.84 -5.07
C LEU A 141 21.53 -7.88 -5.34
N ALA A 142 22.24 -8.94 -4.93
CA ALA A 142 23.68 -9.07 -5.14
C ALA A 142 24.03 -9.39 -6.61
N ASN A 143 23.12 -10.04 -7.34
CA ASN A 143 23.32 -10.49 -8.71
C ASN A 143 22.45 -9.73 -9.73
N SER A 144 21.83 -8.61 -9.32
CA SER A 144 20.99 -7.82 -10.21
C SER A 144 21.79 -7.18 -11.35
N LYS A 145 21.15 -7.09 -12.51
CA LYS A 145 21.69 -6.41 -13.71
C LYS A 145 21.03 -5.05 -13.97
N ARG A 146 20.09 -4.62 -13.11
CA ARG A 146 19.45 -3.30 -13.22
C ARG A 146 20.51 -2.21 -13.04
N LYS A 147 20.29 -1.05 -13.65
CA LYS A 147 21.18 0.11 -13.61
C LYS A 147 20.39 1.40 -13.45
N ASN A 148 21.06 2.47 -13.00
CA ASN A 148 20.49 3.82 -12.87
C ASN A 148 19.19 3.78 -12.04
N LEU A 149 18.14 4.49 -12.48
CA LEU A 149 16.85 4.55 -11.77
C LEU A 149 16.25 3.16 -11.52
N ALA A 150 16.39 2.23 -12.47
CA ALA A 150 15.87 0.87 -12.29
C ALA A 150 16.56 0.12 -11.14
N ARG A 151 17.85 0.40 -10.89
CA ARG A 151 18.57 -0.16 -9.75
C ARG A 151 18.20 0.57 -8.47
N TRP A 152 18.11 1.90 -8.53
CA TRP A 152 17.73 2.73 -7.38
C TRP A 152 16.36 2.31 -6.81
N VAL A 153 15.35 2.14 -7.68
CA VAL A 153 14.01 1.69 -7.28
C VAL A 153 14.04 0.26 -6.73
N GLU A 154 14.82 -0.64 -7.34
CA GLU A 154 14.95 -2.03 -6.86
C GLU A 154 15.55 -2.11 -5.45
N LEU A 155 16.55 -1.26 -5.16
CA LEU A 155 17.13 -1.14 -3.83
C LEU A 155 16.10 -0.62 -2.82
N ALA A 156 15.39 0.47 -3.17
CA ALA A 156 14.35 1.04 -2.32
C ALA A 156 13.21 0.04 -2.03
N ALA A 157 12.84 -0.76 -3.03
CA ALA A 157 11.81 -1.79 -2.93
C ALA A 157 12.27 -3.08 -2.22
N ASP A 158 13.50 -3.13 -1.69
CA ASP A 158 14.12 -4.33 -1.10
C ASP A 158 14.02 -5.56 -2.01
N GLY A 159 14.22 -5.32 -3.30
CA GLY A 159 14.20 -6.34 -4.35
C GLY A 159 12.81 -6.81 -4.76
N ASP A 160 11.70 -6.23 -4.25
CA ASP A 160 10.36 -6.58 -4.73
C ASP A 160 10.24 -6.31 -6.25
N ILE A 161 10.21 -7.39 -7.04
CA ILE A 161 10.22 -7.30 -8.50
C ILE A 161 8.93 -6.62 -8.99
N GLY A 162 7.79 -6.94 -8.38
CA GLY A 162 6.49 -6.41 -8.79
C GLY A 162 6.41 -4.91 -8.53
N ALA A 163 6.71 -4.50 -7.29
CA ALA A 163 6.69 -3.09 -6.91
C ALA A 163 7.71 -2.28 -7.73
N THR A 164 8.90 -2.84 -7.98
CA THR A 164 9.93 -2.19 -8.81
C THR A 164 9.43 -1.97 -10.24
N ASP A 165 8.87 -2.99 -10.88
CA ASP A 165 8.42 -2.88 -12.26
C ASP A 165 7.22 -1.94 -12.40
N SER A 166 6.30 -1.94 -11.42
CA SER A 166 5.17 -1.01 -11.38
C SER A 166 5.60 0.46 -11.28
N VAL A 167 6.60 0.79 -10.45
CA VAL A 167 7.17 2.15 -10.42
C VAL A 167 7.79 2.51 -11.76
N LEU A 168 8.58 1.62 -12.36
CA LEU A 168 9.27 1.89 -13.62
C LEU A 168 8.35 1.97 -14.84
N GLU A 169 7.14 1.41 -14.78
CA GLU A 169 6.10 1.64 -15.79
C GLU A 169 5.58 3.08 -15.77
N ILE A 170 5.56 3.71 -14.58
CA ILE A 170 5.13 5.11 -14.40
C ILE A 170 6.29 6.06 -14.73
N THR A 171 7.44 5.89 -14.06
CA THR A 171 8.56 6.82 -14.12
C THR A 171 9.46 6.61 -15.34
N GLY A 172 9.35 5.44 -15.99
CA GLY A 172 10.28 5.00 -17.03
C GLY A 172 11.66 4.58 -16.50
N LYS A 173 12.55 4.19 -17.42
CA LYS A 173 13.92 3.73 -17.14
C LYS A 173 14.94 4.84 -17.37
N LEU A 174 14.81 5.90 -16.59
CA LEU A 174 15.53 7.14 -16.84
C LEU A 174 17.00 7.08 -16.40
N ARG A 175 17.83 7.90 -17.08
CA ARG A 175 19.21 8.18 -16.67
C ARG A 175 19.32 9.37 -15.72
N LYS A 176 18.26 10.17 -15.61
CA LYS A 176 18.08 11.30 -14.69
C LYS A 176 16.61 11.42 -14.35
N VAL A 177 16.28 11.70 -13.10
CA VAL A 177 14.89 11.92 -12.68
C VAL A 177 14.49 13.33 -13.11
N ARG A 178 13.47 13.44 -13.97
CA ARG A 178 12.99 14.75 -14.46
C ARG A 178 11.93 15.35 -13.55
N ASP A 179 11.17 14.48 -12.89
CA ASP A 179 10.05 14.80 -12.03
C ASP A 179 10.18 13.96 -10.75
N PRO A 180 10.84 14.51 -9.71
CA PRO A 180 10.97 13.82 -8.43
C PRO A 180 9.63 13.59 -7.72
N GLU A 181 8.64 14.45 -7.94
CA GLU A 181 7.29 14.29 -7.35
C GLU A 181 6.56 13.08 -7.96
N GLU A 182 6.67 12.88 -9.28
CA GLU A 182 6.11 11.69 -9.96
C GLU A 182 6.80 10.41 -9.46
N LEU A 183 8.11 10.45 -9.24
CA LEU A 183 8.86 9.32 -8.67
C LEU A 183 8.41 9.01 -7.24
N LEU A 184 8.36 10.00 -6.34
CA LEU A 184 7.94 9.79 -4.95
C LEU A 184 6.48 9.34 -4.86
N SER A 185 5.61 9.92 -5.67
CA SER A 185 4.22 9.45 -5.81
C SER A 185 4.19 7.99 -6.23
N ALA A 186 4.94 7.60 -7.27
CA ALA A 186 4.98 6.20 -7.71
C ALA A 186 5.53 5.26 -6.62
N LEU A 187 6.56 5.65 -5.88
CA LEU A 187 7.13 4.84 -4.79
C LEU A 187 6.13 4.68 -3.64
N PHE A 188 5.48 5.76 -3.24
CA PHE A 188 4.45 5.74 -2.21
C PHE A 188 3.26 4.87 -2.66
N ASP A 189 2.82 5.00 -3.91
CA ASP A 189 1.72 4.23 -4.51
C ASP A 189 1.96 2.72 -4.48
N ASN A 190 3.23 2.30 -4.43
CA ASN A 190 3.67 0.91 -4.38
C ASN A 190 4.22 0.48 -3.01
N ASP A 191 3.95 1.25 -1.94
CA ASP A 191 4.37 0.97 -0.55
C ASP A 191 5.90 0.79 -0.39
N ILE A 192 6.68 1.56 -1.16
CA ILE A 192 8.15 1.56 -1.13
C ILE A 192 8.71 2.72 -0.29
N ALA A 193 7.98 3.82 -0.19
CA ALA A 193 8.41 5.05 0.46
C ALA A 193 7.35 5.58 1.43
N VAL A 194 7.81 6.37 2.39
CA VAL A 194 6.98 7.27 3.20
C VAL A 194 6.74 8.56 2.41
N HIS A 195 5.52 9.08 2.49
CA HIS A 195 5.04 10.35 1.97
C HIS A 195 3.95 10.87 2.93
N ALA A 196 4.34 11.67 3.91
CA ALA A 196 3.44 12.17 4.96
C ALA A 196 3.46 13.70 5.02
N ASP A 197 2.30 14.34 5.17
CA ASP A 197 2.22 15.79 5.37
C ASP A 197 3.04 16.22 6.59
N ILE A 198 3.60 17.43 6.55
CA ILE A 198 4.50 17.94 7.60
C ILE A 198 3.88 17.89 9.01
N LYS A 199 2.56 17.93 9.13
CA LYS A 199 1.82 17.90 10.41
C LYS A 199 1.13 16.57 10.73
N ASP A 200 1.10 15.62 9.81
CA ASP A 200 0.34 14.37 9.95
C ASP A 200 1.22 13.26 10.52
N ASP A 201 1.43 13.34 11.84
CA ASP A 201 2.23 12.39 12.61
C ASP A 201 1.60 10.99 12.68
N ASP A 202 0.27 10.89 12.70
CA ASP A 202 -0.44 9.60 12.67
C ASP A 202 -0.22 8.86 11.34
N SER A 203 -0.34 9.57 10.20
CA SER A 203 -0.04 8.98 8.89
C SER A 203 1.42 8.57 8.78
N LEU A 204 2.35 9.40 9.25
CA LEU A 204 3.77 9.09 9.21
C LEU A 204 4.10 7.82 10.00
N GLU A 205 3.63 7.70 11.25
CA GLU A 205 3.86 6.51 12.09
C GLU A 205 3.31 5.23 11.41
N SER A 206 2.09 5.32 10.88
CA SER A 206 1.44 4.21 10.16
C SER A 206 2.22 3.81 8.91
N GLN A 207 2.79 4.77 8.17
CA GLN A 207 3.59 4.50 6.98
C GLN A 207 4.93 3.86 7.33
N ILE A 208 5.64 4.37 8.33
CA ILE A 208 6.90 3.78 8.82
C ILE A 208 6.64 2.32 9.28
N SER A 209 5.59 2.11 10.06
CA SER A 209 5.24 0.79 10.59
C SER A 209 4.93 -0.22 9.47
N SER A 210 4.17 0.18 8.44
CA SER A 210 3.92 -0.68 7.29
C SER A 210 5.16 -0.93 6.44
N LEU A 211 6.06 0.04 6.30
CA LEU A 211 7.30 -0.19 5.57
C LEU A 211 8.21 -1.18 6.33
N ASN A 212 8.29 -1.07 7.65
CA ASN A 212 8.96 -2.06 8.50
C ASN A 212 8.37 -3.46 8.29
N GLU A 213 7.05 -3.61 8.34
CA GLU A 213 6.37 -4.88 8.13
C GLU A 213 6.68 -5.47 6.74
N ALA A 214 6.67 -4.65 5.69
CA ALA A 214 7.04 -5.06 4.33
C ALA A 214 8.51 -5.53 4.21
N ARG A 215 9.38 -5.13 5.16
CA ARG A 215 10.76 -5.59 5.28
C ARG A 215 10.94 -6.75 6.27
N GLY A 216 9.86 -7.24 6.89
CA GLY A 216 9.90 -8.27 7.92
C GLY A 216 10.46 -7.78 9.25
N LEU A 217 10.39 -6.47 9.51
CA LEU A 217 10.79 -5.81 10.75
C LEU A 217 9.57 -5.66 11.68
N PRO A 218 9.78 -5.55 13.00
CA PRO A 218 8.68 -5.31 13.92
C PRO A 218 8.02 -3.94 13.64
N PRO A 219 6.73 -3.79 13.99
CA PRO A 219 6.02 -2.51 13.92
C PRO A 219 6.84 -1.39 14.54
N PHE A 220 6.75 -0.21 13.95
CA PHE A 220 7.39 0.98 14.51
C PHE A 220 6.51 1.55 15.62
N GLU A 221 7.15 1.93 16.73
CA GLU A 221 6.52 2.62 17.85
C GLU A 221 7.19 3.99 17.96
N GLY A 222 6.44 5.05 17.64
CA GLY A 222 6.94 6.41 17.74
C GLY A 222 7.03 6.89 19.20
N PRO A 223 7.67 8.04 19.45
CA PRO A 223 7.69 8.64 20.77
C PRO A 223 6.27 8.94 21.24
N LEU A 224 6.02 8.70 22.54
CA LEU A 224 4.76 9.02 23.18
C LEU A 224 4.51 10.53 23.11
N ALA A 225 3.28 10.92 22.79
CA ALA A 225 2.88 12.33 22.83
C ALA A 225 2.92 12.86 24.28
N PRO A 226 3.34 14.12 24.50
CA PRO A 226 3.92 15.08 23.55
C PRO A 226 5.42 14.82 23.25
N PRO A 227 5.94 15.19 22.05
CA PRO A 227 5.42 16.18 21.08
C PRO A 227 4.29 15.67 20.16
N GLN A 228 3.68 16.58 19.38
CA GLN A 228 2.68 16.31 18.32
C GLN A 228 3.02 17.10 17.05
N GLY A 229 2.47 16.69 15.91
CA GLY A 229 2.66 17.36 14.62
C GLY A 229 4.12 17.34 14.17
N PRO A 230 4.66 18.44 13.58
CA PRO A 230 5.99 18.43 12.96
C PRO A 230 7.13 17.96 13.89
N ALA A 231 7.09 18.35 15.17
CA ALA A 231 8.12 17.95 16.14
C ALA A 231 8.06 16.45 16.47
N ARG A 232 6.88 15.83 16.41
CA ARG A 232 6.74 14.38 16.55
C ARG A 232 7.21 13.68 15.29
N CYS A 233 6.91 14.23 14.11
CA CYS A 233 7.40 13.71 12.83
C CYS A 233 8.93 13.63 12.79
N GLU A 234 9.60 14.73 13.15
CA GLU A 234 11.06 14.79 13.22
C GLU A 234 11.63 13.76 14.21
N ALA A 235 11.05 13.68 15.40
CA ALA A 235 11.48 12.70 16.42
C ALA A 235 11.27 11.25 15.96
N MET A 236 10.19 10.94 15.23
CA MET A 236 9.96 9.61 14.65
C MET A 236 10.99 9.27 13.59
N LEU A 237 11.28 10.18 12.66
CA LEU A 237 12.27 9.97 11.61
C LEU A 237 13.67 9.74 12.20
N HIS A 238 14.05 10.53 13.21
CA HIS A 238 15.31 10.36 13.92
C HIS A 238 15.39 8.99 14.60
N THR A 239 14.37 8.61 15.36
CA THR A 239 14.31 7.30 16.04
C THR A 239 14.40 6.16 15.03
N TRP A 240 13.69 6.28 13.90
CA TRP A 240 13.73 5.29 12.84
C TRP A 240 15.11 5.18 12.18
N GLU A 241 15.79 6.30 11.95
CA GLU A 241 17.16 6.36 11.42
C GLU A 241 18.17 5.75 12.39
N GLU A 242 18.03 5.98 13.70
CA GLU A 242 18.89 5.41 14.74
C GLU A 242 18.72 3.89 14.92
N GLU A 243 17.49 3.40 14.88
CA GLU A 243 17.20 1.98 15.15
C GLU A 243 17.39 1.06 13.93
N SER A 244 17.20 1.59 12.72
CA SER A 244 17.24 0.79 11.48
C SER A 244 18.57 0.05 11.25
N PRO A 245 19.76 0.64 11.52
CA PRO A 245 21.05 -0.02 11.33
C PRO A 245 21.21 -1.31 12.14
N ALA A 246 20.70 -1.35 13.38
CA ALA A 246 20.73 -2.56 14.21
C ALA A 246 19.91 -3.71 13.60
N ARG A 247 18.99 -3.39 12.69
CA ARG A 247 18.12 -4.33 11.97
C ARG A 247 18.62 -4.61 10.54
N GLY A 248 19.80 -4.09 10.17
CA GLY A 248 20.40 -4.27 8.83
C GLY A 248 19.79 -3.38 7.74
N TYR A 249 19.08 -2.32 8.13
CA TYR A 249 18.51 -1.32 7.22
C TYR A 249 19.03 0.09 7.52
N SER A 250 18.79 1.01 6.60
CA SER A 250 19.14 2.41 6.72
C SER A 250 18.04 3.25 6.13
N VAL A 251 17.64 4.28 6.85
CA VAL A 251 16.70 5.29 6.38
C VAL A 251 17.45 6.27 5.49
N VAL A 252 16.87 6.59 4.34
CA VAL A 252 17.39 7.63 3.45
C VAL A 252 16.25 8.61 3.18
N GLN A 253 16.42 9.82 3.71
CA GLN A 253 15.44 10.90 3.60
C GLN A 253 15.64 11.68 2.30
N ILE A 254 14.54 12.07 1.66
CA ILE A 254 14.50 12.78 0.38
C ILE A 254 13.85 14.15 0.63
N ASP A 255 14.50 15.22 0.17
CA ASP A 255 14.08 16.60 0.42
C ASP A 255 13.67 17.28 -0.89
N LEU A 256 12.36 17.35 -1.14
CA LEU A 256 11.82 18.09 -2.27
C LEU A 256 11.61 19.59 -1.98
N GLN A 257 11.93 20.05 -0.76
CA GLN A 257 11.59 21.39 -0.26
C GLN A 257 10.07 21.67 -0.31
N ASP A 258 9.26 20.62 -0.13
CA ASP A 258 7.81 20.69 -0.02
C ASP A 258 7.35 20.53 1.45
N ASP A 259 6.04 20.61 1.66
CA ASP A 259 5.42 20.48 3.00
C ASP A 259 5.16 19.01 3.37
N ALA A 260 6.09 18.10 3.01
CA ALA A 260 5.96 16.67 3.28
C ALA A 260 7.28 16.00 3.68
N TRP A 261 7.17 14.93 4.46
CA TRP A 261 8.25 14.05 4.85
C TRP A 261 8.34 12.88 3.86
N HIS A 262 9.52 12.71 3.24
CA HIS A 262 9.78 11.60 2.32
C HIS A 262 10.99 10.80 2.74
N ALA A 263 10.86 9.48 2.76
CA ALA A 263 11.95 8.59 3.11
C ALA A 263 11.77 7.20 2.51
N VAL A 264 12.90 6.52 2.24
CA VAL A 264 12.96 5.11 1.87
C VAL A 264 13.78 4.32 2.88
N LEU A 265 13.45 3.04 3.03
CA LEU A 265 14.16 2.11 3.90
C LEU A 265 14.93 1.09 3.06
N VAL A 266 16.26 1.20 3.04
CA VAL A 266 17.17 0.38 2.21
C VAL A 266 18.00 -0.55 3.08
N ARG A 267 18.43 -1.72 2.58
CA ARG A 267 19.38 -2.55 3.35
C ARG A 267 20.69 -1.80 3.53
N SER A 268 21.26 -1.84 4.74
CA SER A 268 22.48 -1.08 5.06
C SER A 268 23.64 -1.40 4.12
N ILE A 269 23.76 -2.66 3.68
CA ILE A 269 24.81 -3.10 2.74
C ILE A 269 24.73 -2.44 1.36
N TYR A 270 23.56 -1.93 0.96
CA TYR A 270 23.35 -1.24 -0.33
C TYR A 270 23.13 0.27 -0.15
N ARG A 271 23.31 0.80 1.07
CA ARG A 271 23.12 2.21 1.36
C ARG A 271 24.02 3.09 0.48
N ASP A 272 25.32 2.80 0.45
CA ASP A 272 26.27 3.62 -0.28
C ASP A 272 26.02 3.56 -1.80
N GLU A 273 25.63 2.39 -2.33
CA GLU A 273 25.19 2.25 -3.73
C GLU A 273 23.96 3.12 -4.02
N LEU A 274 22.97 3.13 -3.12
CA LEU A 274 21.78 3.97 -3.26
C LEU A 274 22.16 5.47 -3.27
N LEU A 275 23.06 5.91 -2.39
CA LEU A 275 23.51 7.31 -2.32
C LEU A 275 24.24 7.75 -3.60
N GLU A 276 25.16 6.94 -4.11
CA GLU A 276 25.85 7.20 -5.38
C GLU A 276 24.87 7.29 -6.55
N LEU A 277 23.87 6.41 -6.58
CA LEU A 277 22.80 6.45 -7.58
C LEU A 277 21.92 7.69 -7.42
N SER A 278 21.57 8.09 -6.19
CA SER A 278 20.81 9.31 -5.93
C SER A 278 21.53 10.54 -6.48
N GLU A 279 22.84 10.66 -6.24
CA GLU A 279 23.66 11.75 -6.77
C GLU A 279 23.67 11.75 -8.30
N ALA A 280 23.92 10.59 -8.92
CA ALA A 280 23.94 10.46 -10.38
C ALA A 280 22.58 10.74 -11.04
N LEU A 281 21.49 10.47 -10.33
CA LEU A 281 20.11 10.67 -10.79
C LEU A 281 19.54 12.05 -10.47
N GLU A 282 20.29 12.87 -9.71
CA GLU A 282 19.87 14.18 -9.20
C GLU A 282 18.63 14.07 -8.27
N ILE A 283 18.54 13.00 -7.49
CA ILE A 283 17.51 12.84 -6.45
C ILE A 283 17.95 13.64 -5.21
N PRO A 284 17.19 14.64 -4.77
CA PRO A 284 17.60 15.52 -3.70
C PRO A 284 17.46 14.80 -2.35
N LEU A 285 18.58 14.44 -1.75
CA LEU A 285 18.60 13.81 -0.44
C LEU A 285 18.66 14.87 0.66
N LEU A 286 17.95 14.63 1.76
CA LEU A 286 18.16 15.43 2.96
C LEU A 286 19.57 15.13 3.48
N VAL A 287 20.41 16.17 3.55
CA VAL A 287 21.76 16.03 4.07
C VAL A 287 21.64 15.75 5.56
N SER A 288 21.78 14.47 5.95
CA SER A 288 21.88 14.10 7.36
C SER A 288 23.08 14.88 7.93
N LEU A 289 22.80 15.81 8.86
CA LEU A 289 23.82 16.59 9.55
C LEU A 289 24.71 15.58 10.26
N LYS A 290 25.86 15.26 9.65
CA LYS A 290 26.94 14.54 10.32
C LYS A 290 27.23 15.30 11.62
N THR A 291 26.79 14.75 12.74
CA THR A 291 27.28 15.12 14.06
C THR A 291 28.26 14.05 14.49
#